data_AF-A0A7L3EW42-F1
#
_entry.id   AF-A0A7L3EW42-F1
#
_cell.length_a   1.000
_cell.length_b   1.000
_cell.length_c   1.000
_cell.angle_alpha   90.00
_cell.angle_beta   90.00
_cell.angle_gamma   90.00
#
_symmetry.space_group_name_H-M   'P 1'
#
loop_
_entity.id
_entity.type
_entity.pdbx_description
1 polymer ?
#
loop_
_entity_poly.entity_id
_entity_poly.type
_entity_poly.pdbx_seq_one_letter_code
_entity_poly.pdbx_strand_id
1 'polypeptide(L)'
;MELLAPFALLALLGLGLALGHPEPALDQHWQLWKKSYGKEYQPQVGISWGEDSLRRLTWEKNLWLVTLHNLEHSLGLRSYTLGMNHLADMVGAGSTSQ
;
A
#
# COMPACT_ATOMS: atom_id res chain seq x y z
N MET A 1 -21.33 -13.69 -27.37
CA MET A 1 -20.95 -13.39 -25.97
C MET A 1 -19.70 -14.16 -25.53
N GLU A 2 -19.32 -15.25 -26.21
CA GLU A 2 -18.17 -16.11 -25.87
C GLU A 2 -16.77 -15.48 -26.10
N LEU A 3 -16.62 -14.46 -26.96
CA LEU A 3 -15.31 -13.89 -27.30
C LEU A 3 -14.84 -12.82 -26.29
N LEU A 4 -15.71 -12.27 -25.44
CA LEU A 4 -15.37 -11.23 -24.46
C LEU A 4 -14.92 -11.80 -23.11
N ALA A 5 -15.33 -13.03 -22.79
CA ALA A 5 -14.98 -13.73 -21.57
C ALA A 5 -13.46 -13.93 -21.36
N PRO A 6 -12.64 -14.33 -22.36
CA PRO A 6 -11.20 -14.46 -22.16
C PRO A 6 -10.50 -13.12 -21.94
N PHE A 7 -10.96 -12.03 -22.58
CA PHE A 7 -10.40 -10.70 -22.36
C PHE A 7 -10.77 -10.15 -20.98
N ALA A 8 -12.00 -10.39 -20.53
CA ALA A 8 -12.43 -10.05 -19.17
C ALA A 8 -11.64 -10.84 -18.12
N LEU A 9 -11.39 -12.13 -18.36
CA LEU A 9 -10.60 -12.98 -17.46
C LEU A 9 -9.13 -12.53 -17.40
N LEU A 10 -8.52 -12.20 -18.54
CA LEU A 10 -7.16 -11.66 -18.61
C LEU A 10 -7.05 -10.28 -17.95
N ALA A 11 -8.06 -9.42 -18.10
CA ALA A 11 -8.10 -8.12 -17.42
C ALA A 11 -8.23 -8.27 -15.91
N LEU A 12 -9.05 -9.20 -15.43
CA LEU A 12 -9.19 -9.51 -13.99
C LEU A 12 -7.90 -10.11 -13.40
N LEU A 13 -7.22 -10.99 -14.14
CA LEU A 13 -5.92 -11.54 -13.75
C LEU A 13 -4.81 -10.46 -13.73
N GLY A 14 -4.78 -9.59 -14.74
CA GLY A 14 -3.81 -8.47 -14.80
C GLY A 14 -4.02 -7.44 -13.69
N LEU A 15 -5.28 -7.12 -13.36
CA LEU A 15 -5.60 -6.19 -12.27
C LEU A 15 -5.22 -6.76 -10.89
N GLY A 16 -5.39 -8.07 -10.69
CA GLY A 16 -4.96 -8.75 -9.45
C GLY A 16 -3.44 -8.68 -9.23
N LEU A 17 -2.64 -8.74 -10.29
CA LEU A 17 -1.18 -8.60 -10.23
C LEU A 17 -0.75 -7.16 -9.89
N ALA A 18 -1.44 -6.15 -10.42
CA ALA A 18 -1.10 -4.75 -10.18
C ALA A 18 -1.29 -4.30 -8.71
N LEU A 19 -2.23 -4.91 -7.98
CA LEU A 19 -2.54 -4.56 -6.59
C LEU A 19 -1.56 -5.13 -5.54
N GLY A 20 -0.61 -5.98 -5.97
CA GLY A 20 0.34 -6.67 -5.09
C GLY A 20 1.74 -6.07 -5.04
N HIS A 21 2.03 -5.04 -5.84
CA HIS A 21 3.36 -4.47 -5.96
C HIS A 21 3.40 -2.99 -5.54
N PRO A 22 4.48 -2.56 -4.85
CA PRO A 22 4.71 -1.15 -4.58
C PRO A 22 4.70 -0.31 -5.86
N GLU A 23 4.08 0.86 -5.79
CA GLU A 23 4.05 1.83 -6.88
C GLU A 23 5.45 2.50 -7.04
N PRO A 24 6.16 2.33 -8.17
CA PRO A 24 7.50 2.88 -8.34
C PRO A 24 7.56 4.41 -8.20
N ALA A 25 6.49 5.13 -8.56
CA ALA A 25 6.43 6.58 -8.41
C ALA A 25 6.53 7.04 -6.94
N LEU A 26 6.24 6.16 -5.97
CA LEU A 26 6.30 6.46 -4.54
C LEU A 26 7.64 6.10 -3.88
N ASP A 27 8.61 5.58 -4.64
CA ASP A 27 9.87 5.10 -4.07
C ASP A 27 10.65 6.16 -3.31
N GLN A 28 10.78 7.35 -3.90
CA GLN A 28 11.47 8.46 -3.23
C GLN A 28 10.73 8.89 -1.96
N HIS A 29 9.39 8.91 -1.99
CA HIS A 29 8.57 9.27 -0.84
C HIS A 29 8.70 8.25 0.31
N TRP A 30 8.75 6.96 -0.02
CA TRP A 30 9.00 5.90 0.95
C TRP A 30 10.37 6.06 1.63
N GLN A 31 11.44 6.29 0.85
CA GLN A 31 12.77 6.48 1.43
C GLN A 31 12.84 7.73 2.32
N LEU A 32 12.21 8.83 1.89
CA LEU A 32 12.14 10.06 2.69
C LEU A 32 11.34 9.85 3.99
N TRP A 33 10.20 9.16 3.92
CA TRP A 33 9.41 8.83 5.10
C TRP A 33 10.18 7.94 6.07
N LYS A 34 10.85 6.88 5.58
CA LYS A 34 11.70 6.01 6.41
C LYS A 34 12.81 6.81 7.10
N LYS A 35 13.51 7.68 6.35
CA LYS A 35 14.55 8.55 6.89
C LYS A 35 14.01 9.50 7.97
N SER A 36 12.82 10.06 7.75
CA SER A 36 12.18 11.01 8.68
C SER A 36 11.83 10.36 10.02
N TYR A 37 11.54 9.05 10.03
CA TYR A 37 11.18 8.29 11.24
C TYR A 37 12.26 7.29 11.69
N GLY A 38 13.48 7.36 11.13
CA GLY A 38 14.59 6.49 11.49
C GLY A 38 14.31 5.00 11.26
N LYS A 39 13.55 4.65 10.23
CA LYS A 39 13.16 3.27 9.92
C LYS A 39 14.19 2.57 9.05
N GLU A 40 14.58 1.37 9.45
CA GLU A 40 15.46 0.48 8.69
C GLU A 40 14.86 -0.94 8.75
N TYR A 41 14.73 -1.59 7.60
CA TYR A 41 14.17 -2.93 7.48
C TYR A 41 15.14 -3.81 6.72
N GLN A 42 15.35 -5.02 7.22
CA GLN A 42 16.29 -5.94 6.59
C GLN A 42 15.64 -6.59 5.36
N PRO A 43 16.35 -6.67 4.22
CA PRO A 43 15.95 -7.55 3.14
C PRO A 43 15.99 -8.99 3.66
N GLN A 44 14.85 -9.65 3.77
CA GLN A 44 14.83 -11.07 4.13
C GLN A 44 15.29 -11.87 2.92
N VAL A 45 16.45 -12.51 3.02
CA VAL A 45 16.99 -13.37 1.97
C VAL A 45 16.26 -14.72 2.05
N GLY A 46 15.54 -15.10 0.99
CA GLY A 46 14.95 -16.44 0.85
C GLY A 46 13.42 -16.55 0.94
N ILE A 47 12.70 -15.43 1.13
CA ILE A 47 11.22 -15.39 1.06
C ILE A 47 10.81 -14.45 -0.08
N SER A 48 9.75 -14.79 -0.83
CA SER A 48 9.25 -14.01 -1.98
C SER A 48 8.89 -12.55 -1.66
N TRP A 49 8.70 -12.19 -0.39
CA TRP A 49 8.38 -10.84 0.06
C TRP A 49 9.21 -10.51 1.30
N GLY A 50 10.13 -9.54 1.18
CA GLY A 50 10.91 -9.05 2.32
C GLY A 50 10.08 -8.14 3.23
N GLU A 51 10.54 -7.93 4.47
CA GLU A 51 9.89 -7.05 5.45
C GLU A 51 9.65 -5.64 4.89
N ASP A 52 10.65 -5.07 4.20
CA ASP A 52 10.55 -3.75 3.57
C ASP A 52 9.39 -3.69 2.56
N SER A 53 9.19 -4.75 1.75
CA SER A 53 8.12 -4.82 0.77
C SER A 53 6.73 -4.87 1.41
N LEU A 54 6.54 -5.67 2.47
CA LEU A 54 5.26 -5.77 3.18
C LEU A 54 4.90 -4.46 3.88
N ARG A 55 5.89 -3.83 4.51
CA ARG A 55 5.74 -2.52 5.16
C ARG A 55 5.48 -1.42 4.14
N ARG A 56 6.13 -1.48 2.97
CA ARG A 56 5.89 -0.56 1.87
C ARG A 56 4.45 -0.66 1.36
N LEU A 57 3.93 -1.87 1.14
CA LEU A 57 2.54 -2.06 0.72
C LEU A 57 1.55 -1.50 1.76
N THR A 58 1.82 -1.71 3.05
CA THR A 58 0.99 -1.15 4.13
C THR A 58 1.05 0.38 4.14
N TRP A 59 2.23 0.94 3.96
CA TRP A 59 2.44 2.38 3.90
C TRP A 59 1.69 3.02 2.73
N GLU A 60 1.71 2.42 1.54
CA GLU A 60 0.96 2.93 0.38
C GLU A 60 -0.56 2.86 0.59
N LYS A 61 -1.06 1.77 1.20
CA LYS A 61 -2.48 1.65 1.57
C LYS A 61 -2.90 2.76 2.55
N ASN A 62 -2.06 3.05 3.54
CA ASN A 62 -2.34 4.12 4.50
C ASN A 62 -2.22 5.51 3.86
N LEU A 63 -1.30 5.70 2.92
CA LEU A 63 -1.22 6.94 2.14
C LEU A 63 -2.50 7.19 1.32
N TRP A 64 -3.03 6.15 0.69
CA TRP A 64 -4.30 6.23 -0.03
C TRP A 64 -5.46 6.58 0.91
N LEU A 65 -5.54 5.91 2.06
CA LEU A 65 -6.56 6.18 3.08
C LEU A 65 -6.52 7.63 3.55
N VAL A 66 -5.34 8.14 3.89
CA VAL A 66 -5.16 9.55 4.30
C VAL A 66 -5.60 10.50 3.20
N THR A 67 -5.20 10.23 1.96
CA THR A 67 -5.54 11.07 0.80
C THR A 67 -7.05 11.13 0.58
N LEU A 68 -7.72 9.98 0.56
CA LEU A 68 -9.16 9.91 0.35
C LEU A 68 -9.93 10.57 1.50
N HIS A 69 -9.58 10.27 2.76
CA HIS A 69 -10.22 10.88 3.92
C HIS A 69 -10.08 12.40 3.93
N ASN A 70 -8.91 12.93 3.58
CA ASN A 70 -8.68 14.37 3.54
C ASN A 70 -9.39 15.04 2.36
N LEU A 71 -9.57 14.34 1.23
CA LEU A 71 -10.44 14.79 0.15
C LEU A 71 -11.89 14.87 0.63
N GLU A 72 -12.41 13.83 1.27
CA GLU A 72 -13.75 13.83 1.86
C GLU A 72 -13.92 14.96 2.90
N HIS A 73 -12.90 15.21 3.72
CA HIS A 73 -12.87 16.35 4.64
C HIS A 73 -12.99 17.70 3.92
N SER A 74 -12.24 17.90 2.82
CA SER A 74 -12.31 19.13 2.03
C SER A 74 -13.69 19.39 1.39
N LEU A 75 -14.47 18.32 1.22
CA LEU A 75 -15.86 18.36 0.75
C LEU A 75 -16.88 18.50 1.90
N GLY A 76 -16.41 18.61 3.15
CA GLY A 76 -17.26 18.73 4.35
C GLY A 76 -17.88 17.42 4.85
N LEU A 77 -17.46 16.26 4.31
CA LEU A 77 -18.01 14.94 4.68
C LEU A 77 -17.34 14.33 5.92
N ARG A 78 -16.21 14.88 6.35
CA ARG A 78 -15.48 14.49 7.56
C ARG A 78 -15.22 15.71 8.43
N SER A 79 -15.22 15.51 9.75
CA SER A 79 -14.97 16.58 10.72
C SER A 79 -13.49 16.78 11.09
N TYR A 80 -12.59 15.94 10.58
CA TYR A 80 -11.16 15.98 10.90
C TYR A 80 -10.33 15.47 9.71
N THR A 81 -9.01 15.72 9.77
CA THR A 81 -8.03 15.23 8.80
C THR A 81 -7.14 14.13 9.39
N LEU A 82 -6.58 13.30 8.52
CA LEU A 82 -5.54 12.33 8.85
C LEU A 82 -4.17 12.79 8.33
N GLY A 83 -3.11 12.18 8.84
CA GLY A 83 -1.75 12.43 8.41
C GLY A 83 -0.89 11.17 8.46
N MET A 84 0.01 11.05 7.49
CA MET A 84 1.03 9.99 7.49
C MET A 84 1.96 10.20 8.68
N ASN A 85 2.04 9.21 9.56
CA ASN A 85 2.85 9.26 10.78
C ASN A 85 3.74 8.01 10.90
N HIS A 86 4.48 7.88 12.02
CA HIS A 86 5.43 6.80 12.26
C HIS A 86 4.81 5.39 12.34
N LEU A 87 3.48 5.28 12.44
CA LEU A 87 2.71 4.03 12.47
C LEU A 87 2.20 3.63 11.07
N ALA A 88 2.45 4.44 10.04
CA ALA A 88 1.89 4.23 8.72
C ALA A 88 2.35 2.92 8.04
N ASP A 89 3.42 2.29 8.52
CA ASP A 89 3.94 1.01 8.00
C ASP A 89 3.52 -0.22 8.85
N MET A 90 2.65 -0.04 9.85
CA MET A 90 2.30 -1.11 10.79
C MET A 90 1.49 -2.23 10.13
N VAL A 91 2.14 -3.38 9.92
CA VAL A 91 1.49 -4.63 9.52
C VAL A 91 0.74 -5.20 10.72
N GLY A 92 -0.59 -5.33 10.64
CA GLY A 92 -1.40 -5.87 11.73
C GLY A 92 -1.08 -7.34 12.03
N ALA A 93 -1.15 -7.74 13.31
CA ALA A 93 -0.89 -9.10 13.79
C ALA A 93 -1.85 -10.18 13.22
N GLY A 94 -2.89 -9.80 12.46
CA GLY A 94 -3.88 -10.72 11.89
C GLY A 94 -3.49 -11.40 10.57
N SER A 95 -2.23 -11.29 10.14
CA SER A 95 -1.73 -11.96 8.92
C SER A 95 -0.83 -13.17 9.18
N THR A 96 -0.59 -13.52 10.45
CA THR A 96 0.15 -14.71 10.89
C THR A 96 -0.68 -15.50 11.91
N SER A 97 -1.79 -16.08 11.46
CA SER A 97 -2.45 -17.19 12.13
C SER A 97 -3.42 -17.89 11.16
N GLN A 98 -2.86 -18.78 10.34
CA GLN A 98 -3.42 -20.12 10.10
C GLN A 98 -2.27 -21.11 10.21
#